data_AF-K1U2R3-F1
#
_entry.id   AF-K1U2R3-F1
#
_cell.length_a   1.000
_cell.length_b   1.000
_cell.length_c   1.000
_cell.angle_alpha   90.00
_cell.angle_beta   90.00
_cell.angle_gamma   90.00
#
_symmetry.space_group_name_H-M   'P 1'
#
loop_
_entity.id
_entity.type
_entity.pdbx_description
1 polymer ?
#
loop_
_entity_poly.entity_id
_entity_poly.type
_entity_poly.pdbx_seq_one_letter_code
_entity_poly.pdbx_strand_id
1 'polypeptide(L)'
;EQLLQQTDDAVALSGRFGAPSFGGAGNCSGHLRRAQAGGCLTTGELLSVASTLRTIRTVKEWHSRSGGGASSLDSYFSGLVSNKFLEDKITSAIISEEEISDKASPVLSDIRRKIRTASSKAREVLDKIIHSSTYIKYLQDTIVTQRDGRYVVPVRSECRGNVPGLVHDTSSSG
;
A
#
# COMPACT_ATOMS: atom_id res chain seq x y z
N GLU A 1 -9.48 -20.80 41.57
CA GLU A 1 -8.11 -20.51 42.06
C GLU A 1 -7.15 -20.10 40.94
N GLN A 2 -7.05 -20.85 39.84
CA GLN A 2 -6.11 -20.53 38.75
C GLN A 2 -6.31 -19.15 38.08
N LEU A 3 -7.54 -18.71 37.84
CA LEU A 3 -7.83 -17.39 37.24
C LEU A 3 -7.49 -16.20 38.16
N LEU A 4 -7.60 -16.39 39.48
CA LEU A 4 -7.20 -15.38 40.46
C LEU A 4 -5.68 -15.21 40.43
N GLN A 5 -4.95 -16.32 40.44
CA GLN A 5 -3.49 -16.31 40.36
C GLN A 5 -2.96 -15.68 39.07
N GLN A 6 -3.61 -15.91 37.93
CA GLN A 6 -3.29 -15.24 36.67
C GLN A 6 -3.49 -13.72 36.74
N THR A 7 -4.52 -13.26 37.45
CA THR A 7 -4.80 -11.84 37.62
C THR A 7 -3.75 -11.19 38.53
N ASP A 8 -3.41 -11.85 39.64
CA ASP A 8 -2.40 -11.39 40.57
C ASP A 8 -1.02 -11.29 39.91
N ASP A 9 -0.62 -12.31 39.13
CA ASP A 9 0.61 -12.31 38.36
C ASP A 9 0.63 -11.20 37.30
N ALA A 10 -0.50 -10.96 36.62
CA ALA A 10 -0.61 -9.90 35.61
C ALA A 10 -0.46 -8.51 36.23
N VAL A 11 -1.09 -8.26 37.38
CA VAL A 11 -0.96 -7.00 38.13
C VAL A 11 0.48 -6.82 38.62
N ALA A 12 1.10 -7.87 39.17
CA ALA A 12 2.48 -7.83 39.64
C ALA A 12 3.47 -7.51 38.51
N LEU A 13 3.30 -8.14 37.34
CA LEU A 13 4.13 -7.89 36.16
C LEU A 13 3.91 -6.48 35.60
N SER A 14 2.65 -6.04 35.47
CA SER A 14 2.33 -4.70 34.96
C SER A 14 2.82 -3.60 35.89
N GLY A 15 2.79 -3.81 37.21
CA GLY A 15 3.30 -2.86 38.19
C GLY A 15 4.83 -2.73 38.17
N ARG A 16 5.55 -3.81 37.88
CA ARG A 16 7.02 -3.84 37.86
C ARG A 16 7.63 -3.40 36.53
N PHE A 17 7.02 -3.77 35.41
CA PHE A 17 7.60 -3.61 34.07
C PHE A 17 6.74 -2.76 33.13
N GLY A 18 5.64 -2.17 33.63
CA GLY A 18 4.64 -1.48 32.82
C GLY A 18 3.74 -2.45 32.05
N ALA A 19 2.64 -1.95 31.51
CA ALA A 19 1.73 -2.76 30.68
C ALA A 19 2.22 -2.84 29.22
N PRO A 20 2.20 -4.01 28.58
CA PRO A 20 2.45 -4.11 27.15
C PRO A 20 1.32 -3.47 26.35
N SER A 21 1.63 -2.97 25.15
CA SER A 21 0.64 -2.35 24.27
C SER A 21 -0.14 -3.41 23.48
N PHE A 22 -1.46 -3.43 23.67
CA PHE A 22 -2.39 -4.28 22.93
C PHE A 22 -3.16 -3.56 21.82
N GLY A 23 -2.99 -2.25 21.66
CA GLY A 23 -3.84 -1.42 20.78
C GLY A 23 -3.81 -1.79 19.29
N GLY A 24 -2.82 -2.56 18.84
CA GLY A 24 -2.72 -3.05 17.46
C GLY A 24 -3.31 -4.46 17.23
N ALA A 25 -3.76 -5.15 18.27
CA ALA A 25 -4.31 -6.50 18.16
C ALA A 25 -5.75 -6.44 17.65
N GLY A 26 -5.94 -6.78 16.37
CA GLY A 26 -7.25 -6.96 15.75
C GLY A 26 -7.65 -8.44 15.71
N ASN A 27 -8.95 -8.72 15.71
CA ASN A 27 -9.41 -10.08 15.44
C ASN A 27 -9.26 -10.40 13.95
N CYS A 28 -8.16 -11.07 13.59
CA CYS A 28 -7.89 -11.48 12.22
C CYS A 28 -8.28 -12.95 11.91
N SER A 29 -8.99 -13.64 12.81
CA SER A 29 -9.35 -15.06 12.65
C SER A 29 -10.17 -15.34 11.38
N GLY A 30 -11.11 -14.46 11.04
CA GLY A 30 -11.92 -14.56 9.82
C GLY A 30 -11.08 -14.42 8.55
N HIS A 31 -10.14 -13.46 8.54
CA HIS A 31 -9.21 -13.23 7.45
C HIS A 31 -8.30 -14.46 7.24
N LEU A 32 -7.73 -15.00 8.33
CA LEU A 32 -6.87 -16.17 8.28
C LEU A 32 -7.61 -17.43 7.80
N ARG A 33 -8.85 -17.64 8.25
CA ARG A 33 -9.67 -18.78 7.80
C ARG A 33 -9.97 -18.68 6.30
N ARG A 34 -10.25 -17.47 5.79
CA ARG A 34 -10.44 -17.24 4.35
C ARG A 34 -9.16 -17.52 3.56
N ALA A 35 -8.03 -17.05 4.06
CA ALA A 35 -6.72 -17.29 3.44
C ALA A 35 -6.37 -18.78 3.42
N GLN A 36 -6.67 -19.51 4.50
CA GLN A 36 -6.48 -20.96 4.57
C GLN A 36 -7.33 -21.72 3.54
N ALA A 37 -8.53 -21.22 3.25
CA ALA A 37 -9.40 -21.75 2.19
C ALA A 37 -8.92 -21.39 0.76
N GLY A 38 -7.79 -20.69 0.61
CA GLY A 38 -7.25 -20.24 -0.68
C GLY A 38 -7.84 -18.92 -1.17
N GLY A 39 -8.60 -18.21 -0.34
CA GLY A 39 -9.15 -16.90 -0.69
C GLY A 39 -8.10 -15.79 -0.65
N CYS A 40 -8.27 -14.78 -1.50
CA CYS A 40 -7.46 -13.56 -1.47
C CYS A 40 -7.90 -12.66 -0.32
N LEU A 41 -6.92 -12.01 0.31
CA LEU A 41 -7.11 -10.99 1.34
C LEU A 41 -7.03 -9.60 0.70
N THR A 42 -7.80 -8.65 1.23
CA THR A 42 -7.63 -7.25 0.84
C THR A 42 -6.39 -6.64 1.52
N THR A 43 -5.97 -5.48 1.04
CA THR A 43 -4.89 -4.67 1.61
C THR A 43 -5.13 -4.35 3.08
N GLY A 44 -6.34 -3.89 3.44
CA GLY A 44 -6.72 -3.61 4.82
C GLY A 44 -6.69 -4.85 5.71
N GLU A 45 -7.15 -6.00 5.22
CA GLU A 45 -7.08 -7.27 5.96
C GLU A 45 -5.63 -7.70 6.21
N LEU A 46 -4.74 -7.54 5.23
CA LEU A 46 -3.32 -7.81 5.38
C LEU A 46 -2.66 -6.85 6.39
N LEU A 47 -3.01 -5.57 6.37
CA LEU A 47 -2.52 -4.60 7.35
C LEU A 47 -2.98 -4.93 8.78
N SER A 48 -4.20 -5.41 8.96
CA SER A 48 -4.71 -5.88 10.26
C SER A 48 -3.96 -7.12 10.77
N VAL A 49 -3.60 -8.05 9.86
CA VAL A 49 -2.72 -9.17 10.20
C VAL A 49 -1.34 -8.67 10.62
N ALA A 50 -0.77 -7.71 9.89
CA ALA A 50 0.52 -7.13 10.22
C ALA A 50 0.52 -6.39 11.57
N SER A 51 -0.54 -5.64 11.89
CA SER A 51 -0.67 -4.97 13.19
C SER A 51 -0.73 -5.97 14.34
N THR A 52 -1.45 -7.09 14.14
CA THR A 52 -1.54 -8.18 15.11
C THR A 52 -0.18 -8.86 15.30
N LEU A 53 0.54 -9.18 14.23
CA LEU A 53 1.90 -9.73 14.30
C LEU A 53 2.88 -8.80 15.04
N ARG A 54 2.76 -7.49 14.81
CA ARG A 54 3.54 -6.48 15.53
C ARG A 54 3.23 -6.49 17.02
N THR A 55 1.95 -6.52 17.40
CA THR A 55 1.55 -6.61 18.81
C THR A 55 2.08 -7.88 19.47
N ILE A 56 1.98 -9.03 18.79
CA ILE A 56 2.54 -10.30 19.27
C ILE A 56 4.05 -10.17 19.54
N ARG A 57 4.79 -9.55 18.62
CA ARG A 57 6.23 -9.30 18.77
C ARG A 57 6.52 -8.39 19.95
N THR A 58 5.84 -7.25 20.07
CA THR A 58 6.02 -6.30 21.18
C THR A 58 5.71 -6.93 22.54
N VAL A 59 4.64 -7.71 22.62
CA VAL A 59 4.22 -8.41 23.85
C VAL A 59 5.27 -9.47 24.24
N LYS A 60 5.82 -10.21 23.26
CA LYS A 60 6.86 -11.21 23.48
C LYS A 60 8.19 -10.58 23.90
N GLU A 61 8.58 -9.47 23.26
CA GLU A 61 9.76 -8.68 23.65
C GLU A 61 9.60 -8.12 25.07
N TRP A 62 8.42 -7.59 25.40
CA TRP A 62 8.10 -7.12 26.75
C TRP A 62 8.23 -8.25 27.78
N HIS A 63 7.62 -9.42 27.54
CA HIS A 63 7.72 -10.57 28.45
C HIS A 63 9.16 -11.04 28.63
N SER A 64 9.96 -11.06 27.55
CA SER A 64 11.39 -11.42 27.63
C SER A 64 12.21 -10.46 28.51
N ARG A 65 11.82 -9.19 28.60
CA ARG A 65 12.47 -8.17 29.45
C ARG A 65 11.98 -8.22 30.90
N SER A 66 10.76 -8.71 31.11
CA SER A 66 10.17 -8.94 32.44
C SER A 66 10.71 -10.20 33.14
N GLY A 67 11.64 -10.91 32.50
CA GLY A 67 12.15 -12.22 32.90
C GLY A 67 12.84 -12.26 34.26
N GLY A 68 12.25 -13.00 35.19
CA GLY A 68 12.87 -13.38 36.46
C GLY A 68 12.03 -14.27 37.38
N GLY A 69 10.70 -14.32 37.23
CA GLY A 69 9.83 -15.22 37.98
C GLY A 69 9.00 -16.09 37.05
N ALA A 70 8.99 -17.41 37.27
CA ALA A 70 8.04 -18.30 36.62
C ALA A 70 6.62 -17.83 37.00
N SER A 71 5.83 -17.44 36.01
CA SER A 71 4.47 -16.95 36.21
C SER A 71 3.46 -17.94 35.68
N SER A 72 2.24 -17.91 36.22
CA SER A 72 1.13 -18.69 35.67
C SER A 72 0.73 -18.26 34.25
N LEU A 73 1.30 -17.16 33.75
CA LEU A 73 1.05 -16.59 32.42
C LEU A 73 2.04 -17.07 31.35
N ASP A 74 3.16 -17.68 31.72
CA ASP A 74 4.25 -18.04 30.80
C ASP A 74 3.78 -18.99 29.68
N SER A 75 2.80 -19.85 29.96
CA SER A 75 2.18 -20.72 28.94
C SER A 75 1.50 -19.93 27.83
N TYR A 76 0.84 -18.80 28.13
CA TYR A 76 0.20 -17.96 27.12
C TYR A 76 1.23 -17.28 26.23
N PHE A 77 2.35 -16.81 26.80
CA PHE A 77 3.44 -16.22 26.04
C PHE A 77 4.20 -17.25 25.19
N SER A 78 4.32 -18.49 25.67
CA SER A 78 4.98 -19.57 24.93
C SER A 78 4.27 -19.93 23.60
N GLY A 79 2.94 -19.77 23.56
CA GLY A 79 2.14 -19.96 22.34
C GLY A 79 2.27 -18.84 21.31
N LEU A 80 2.90 -17.72 21.66
CA LEU A 80 3.05 -16.57 20.77
C LEU A 80 4.26 -16.75 19.83
N VAL A 81 3.97 -16.82 18.53
CA VAL A 81 4.97 -16.88 17.48
C VAL A 81 5.00 -15.55 16.73
N SER A 82 6.11 -14.84 16.84
CA SER A 82 6.37 -13.64 16.04
C SER A 82 6.95 -14.04 14.68
N ASN A 83 6.39 -13.48 13.60
CA ASN A 83 6.93 -13.64 12.24
C ASN A 83 7.29 -12.27 11.67
N LYS A 84 8.48 -11.79 12.04
CA LYS A 84 8.97 -10.47 11.60
C LYS A 84 9.12 -10.39 10.08
N PHE A 85 9.52 -11.47 9.43
CA PHE A 85 9.64 -11.51 7.97
C PHE A 85 8.29 -11.21 7.29
N LEU A 86 7.20 -11.82 7.77
CA LEU A 86 5.87 -11.59 7.23
C LEU A 86 5.35 -10.18 7.56
N GLU A 87 5.57 -9.69 8.79
CA GLU A 87 5.27 -8.32 9.19
C GLU A 87 5.94 -7.29 8.25
N ASP A 88 7.25 -7.42 8.06
CA ASP A 88 8.05 -6.50 7.23
C ASP A 88 7.66 -6.61 5.75
N LYS A 89 7.35 -7.81 5.26
CA LYS A 89 6.91 -8.02 3.88
C LYS A 89 5.56 -7.37 3.58
N ILE A 90 4.61 -7.46 4.51
CA ILE A 90 3.30 -6.82 4.35
C ILE A 90 3.45 -5.30 4.41
N THR A 91 4.14 -4.79 5.42
CA THR A 91 4.28 -3.34 5.66
C THR A 91 5.15 -2.62 4.62
N SER A 92 6.10 -3.31 3.98
CA SER A 92 6.87 -2.76 2.86
C SER A 92 6.12 -2.78 1.53
N ALA A 93 5.20 -3.75 1.35
CA ALA A 93 4.40 -3.88 0.14
C ALA A 93 3.15 -2.98 0.15
N ILE A 94 2.54 -2.77 1.31
CA ILE A 94 1.26 -2.06 1.46
C ILE A 94 1.50 -0.80 2.29
N ILE A 95 1.32 0.36 1.66
CA ILE A 95 1.50 1.68 2.28
C ILE A 95 0.23 2.07 3.04
N SER A 96 -0.93 1.84 2.44
CA SER A 96 -2.26 2.09 3.02
C SER A 96 -3.28 1.09 2.46
N GLU A 97 -4.53 1.15 2.94
CA GLU A 97 -5.60 0.31 2.41
C GLU A 97 -5.84 0.52 0.91
N GLU A 98 -5.48 1.69 0.38
CA GLU A 98 -5.70 2.06 -1.02
C GLU A 98 -4.40 2.08 -1.83
N GLU A 99 -3.25 2.05 -1.16
CA GLU A 99 -1.95 2.27 -1.79
C GLU A 99 -0.98 1.09 -1.61
N ILE A 100 -0.60 0.51 -2.74
CA ILE A 100 0.45 -0.51 -2.84
C ILE A 100 1.75 0.16 -3.29
N SER A 101 2.81 -0.11 -2.53
CA SER A 101 4.16 0.36 -2.79
C SER A 101 4.63 0.01 -4.21
N ASP A 102 5.28 0.97 -4.88
CA ASP A 102 6.00 0.73 -6.13
C ASP A 102 7.05 -0.38 -6.00
N LYS A 103 7.54 -0.61 -4.77
CA LYS A 103 8.57 -1.60 -4.44
C LYS A 103 7.98 -2.89 -3.88
N ALA A 104 6.66 -3.07 -3.90
CA ALA A 104 6.00 -4.29 -3.41
C ALA A 104 6.53 -5.56 -4.10
N SER A 105 6.95 -5.44 -5.36
CA SER A 105 7.66 -6.49 -6.10
C SER A 105 8.66 -5.86 -7.07
N PRO A 106 9.83 -6.47 -7.29
CA PRO A 106 10.77 -6.00 -8.31
C PRO A 106 10.13 -5.94 -9.70
N VAL A 107 9.27 -6.93 -10.03
CA VAL A 107 8.55 -6.98 -11.31
C VAL A 107 7.56 -5.83 -11.43
N LEU A 108 6.81 -5.52 -10.36
CA LEU A 108 5.88 -4.39 -10.34
C LEU A 108 6.62 -3.06 -10.51
N SER A 109 7.74 -2.90 -9.80
CA SER A 109 8.60 -1.72 -9.89
C SER A 109 9.11 -1.50 -11.32
N ASP A 110 9.57 -2.58 -11.96
CA ASP A 110 10.04 -2.55 -13.36
C ASP A 110 8.92 -2.18 -14.33
N ILE A 111 7.73 -2.74 -14.16
CA ILE A 111 6.56 -2.41 -15.00
C ILE A 111 6.17 -0.94 -14.82
N ARG A 112 6.04 -0.46 -13.57
CA ARG A 112 5.71 0.95 -13.28
C ARG A 112 6.78 1.91 -13.83
N ARG A 113 8.06 1.55 -13.73
CA ARG A 113 9.16 2.31 -14.34
C ARG A 113 9.02 2.39 -15.86
N LYS A 114 8.77 1.25 -16.53
CA LYS A 114 8.55 1.20 -17.98
C LYS A 114 7.37 2.07 -18.43
N ILE A 115 6.25 2.03 -17.69
CA ILE A 115 5.08 2.88 -17.93
C ILE A 115 5.48 4.36 -17.84
N ARG A 116 6.14 4.78 -16.75
CA ARG A 116 6.59 6.17 -16.58
C ARG A 116 7.53 6.63 -17.70
N THR A 117 8.48 5.80 -18.10
CA THR A 117 9.40 6.12 -19.21
C THR A 117 8.66 6.25 -20.54
N ALA A 118 7.73 5.34 -20.85
CA ALA A 118 6.92 5.42 -22.06
C ALA A 118 6.04 6.67 -22.09
N SER A 119 5.40 6.99 -20.96
CA SER A 119 4.62 8.22 -20.77
C SER A 119 5.45 9.49 -20.96
N SER A 120 6.66 9.54 -20.40
CA SER A 120 7.58 10.67 -20.59
C SER A 120 7.95 10.86 -22.05
N LYS A 121 8.29 9.77 -22.75
CA LYS A 121 8.61 9.81 -24.19
C LYS A 121 7.42 10.29 -25.03
N ALA A 122 6.21 9.83 -24.72
CA ALA A 122 5.00 10.27 -25.43
C ALA A 122 4.77 11.77 -25.21
N ARG A 123 4.93 12.23 -23.96
CA ARG A 123 4.82 13.65 -23.61
C ARG A 123 5.87 14.50 -24.31
N GLU A 124 7.13 14.09 -24.33
CA GLU A 124 8.22 14.80 -25.03
C GLU A 124 7.95 14.94 -26.53
N VAL A 125 7.39 13.91 -27.18
CA VAL A 125 7.02 13.97 -28.60
C VAL A 125 5.89 14.98 -28.82
N LEU A 126 4.86 14.96 -27.98
CA LEU A 126 3.74 15.91 -28.07
C LEU A 126 4.19 17.34 -27.73
N ASP A 127 5.06 17.51 -26.73
CA ASP A 127 5.64 18.80 -26.35
C ASP A 127 6.43 19.39 -27.52
N LYS A 128 7.21 18.58 -28.25
CA LYS A 128 7.88 19.04 -29.48
C LYS A 128 6.91 19.48 -30.57
N ILE A 129 5.76 18.79 -30.71
CA ILE A 129 4.73 19.16 -31.69
C ILE A 129 4.09 20.48 -31.31
N ILE A 130 3.69 20.68 -30.05
CA ILE A 130 3.03 21.92 -29.62
C ILE A 130 3.96 23.15 -29.61
N HIS A 131 5.27 22.96 -29.48
CA HIS A 131 6.24 24.06 -29.52
C HIS A 131 6.80 24.33 -30.92
N SER A 132 6.42 23.51 -31.92
CA SER A 132 6.84 23.74 -33.31
C SER A 132 6.06 24.92 -33.91
N SER A 133 6.79 25.88 -34.46
CA SER A 133 6.24 27.10 -35.08
C SER A 133 5.26 26.81 -36.22
N THR A 134 5.37 25.65 -36.86
CA THR A 134 4.45 25.17 -37.90
C THR A 134 3.10 24.75 -37.32
N TYR A 135 3.10 24.04 -36.18
CA TYR A 135 1.89 23.44 -35.62
C TYR A 135 1.15 24.36 -34.67
N ILE A 136 1.83 25.28 -33.98
CA ILE A 136 1.22 26.27 -33.05
C ILE A 136 0.02 26.99 -33.67
N LYS A 137 0.08 27.31 -34.97
CA LYS A 137 -0.99 28.04 -35.69
C LYS A 137 -2.29 27.26 -35.83
N TYR A 138 -2.21 25.93 -35.74
CA TYR A 138 -3.35 25.02 -35.89
C TYR A 138 -3.93 24.56 -34.55
N LEU A 139 -3.25 24.85 -33.44
CA LEU A 139 -3.68 24.45 -32.10
C LEU A 139 -4.68 25.43 -31.50
N GLN A 140 -5.57 24.90 -30.66
CA GLN A 140 -6.45 25.73 -29.85
C GLN A 140 -5.68 26.30 -28.66
N ASP A 141 -5.06 25.40 -27.87
CA ASP A 141 -4.19 25.73 -26.74
C ASP A 141 -2.87 24.95 -26.85
N THR A 142 -1.75 25.55 -26.46
CA THR A 142 -0.43 24.90 -26.44
C THR A 142 -0.23 24.11 -25.16
N ILE A 143 -1.11 23.14 -24.92
CA ILE A 143 -1.06 22.25 -23.75
C ILE A 143 -1.27 20.79 -24.15
N VAL A 144 -0.52 19.89 -23.52
CA VAL A 144 -0.79 18.45 -23.61
C VAL A 144 -1.80 18.10 -22.54
N THR A 145 -2.93 17.50 -22.94
CA THR A 145 -3.99 17.04 -22.02
C THR A 145 -4.11 15.52 -22.07
N GLN A 146 -4.89 14.94 -21.18
CA GLN A 146 -5.14 13.49 -21.15
C GLN A 146 -6.64 13.22 -21.29
N ARG A 147 -7.01 12.37 -22.25
CA ARG A 147 -8.38 11.87 -22.50
C ARG A 147 -8.37 10.35 -22.51
N ASP A 148 -9.18 9.72 -21.67
CA ASP A 148 -9.26 8.25 -21.52
C ASP A 148 -7.88 7.56 -21.37
N GLY A 149 -7.01 8.19 -20.59
CA GLY A 149 -5.66 7.68 -20.35
C GLY A 149 -4.64 7.95 -21.47
N ARG A 150 -5.04 8.58 -22.58
CA ARG A 150 -4.16 8.90 -23.72
C ARG A 150 -3.79 10.38 -23.74
N TYR A 151 -2.54 10.67 -24.06
CA TYR A 151 -2.08 12.04 -24.23
C TYR A 151 -2.60 12.60 -25.56
N VAL A 152 -3.28 13.74 -25.52
CA VAL A 152 -3.90 14.39 -26.67
C VAL A 152 -3.58 15.88 -26.69
N VAL A 153 -3.59 16.45 -27.89
CA VAL A 153 -3.33 17.88 -28.13
C VAL A 153 -4.58 18.49 -28.77
N PRO A 154 -5.09 19.62 -28.25
CA PRO A 154 -6.30 20.25 -28.78
C PRO A 154 -5.99 21.01 -30.08
N VAL A 155 -6.61 20.57 -31.18
CA VAL A 155 -6.47 21.17 -32.52
C VAL A 155 -7.75 21.93 -32.85
N ARG A 156 -7.65 23.11 -33.50
CA ARG A 156 -8.83 23.84 -33.96
C ARG A 156 -9.61 23.00 -34.97
N SER A 157 -10.93 22.95 -34.83
CA SER A 157 -11.82 22.14 -35.68
C SER A 157 -11.63 22.41 -37.18
N GLU A 158 -11.44 23.69 -37.55
CA GLU A 158 -11.14 24.16 -38.90
C GLU A 158 -9.79 23.69 -39.46
N CYS A 159 -8.82 23.37 -38.60
CA CYS A 159 -7.47 22.95 -38.97
C CYS A 159 -7.21 21.45 -38.76
N ARG A 160 -8.24 20.64 -38.45
CA ARG A 160 -8.10 19.20 -38.19
C ARG A 160 -7.43 18.40 -39.32
N GLY A 161 -7.56 18.87 -40.57
CA GLY A 161 -6.94 18.23 -41.75
C GLY A 161 -5.47 18.62 -41.97
N ASN A 162 -4.98 19.68 -41.31
CA ASN A 162 -3.61 20.19 -41.47
C ASN A 162 -2.63 19.54 -40.47
N VAL A 163 -3.15 18.89 -39.44
CA VAL A 163 -2.34 18.17 -38.43
C VAL A 163 -2.52 16.67 -38.66
N PRO A 164 -1.46 15.93 -39.06
CA PRO A 164 -1.56 14.49 -39.22
C PRO A 164 -1.78 13.82 -37.86
N GLY A 165 -2.86 13.05 -37.72
CA GLY A 165 -3.19 12.38 -36.46
C GLY A 165 -4.54 11.65 -36.50
N LEU A 166 -4.85 10.97 -35.39
CA LEU A 166 -6.15 10.35 -35.15
C LEU A 166 -6.96 11.22 -34.18
N VAL A 167 -8.20 11.54 -34.54
CA VAL A 167 -9.11 12.27 -33.65
C VAL A 167 -9.55 11.33 -32.54
N HIS A 168 -9.28 11.73 -31.29
CA HIS A 168 -9.57 10.91 -30.11
C HIS A 168 -10.92 11.22 -29.48
N ASP A 169 -11.21 12.52 -29.32
CA ASP A 169 -12.44 13.04 -28.74
C ASP A 169 -12.69 14.43 -29.35
N THR A 170 -13.94 14.83 -29.44
CA THR A 170 -14.37 16.15 -29.95
C THR A 170 -15.01 16.91 -28.81
N SER A 171 -14.61 18.16 -28.61
CA SER A 171 -15.20 18.97 -27.55
C SER A 171 -16.69 19.19 -27.84
N SER A 172 -17.57 19.12 -26.83
CA SER A 172 -19.00 19.36 -27.03
C SER A 172 -19.30 20.80 -27.48
N SER A 173 -18.33 21.69 -27.38
CA SER A 173 -18.36 23.09 -27.85
C SER A 173 -17.94 23.29 -29.31
N GLY A 174 -17.46 22.24 -30.01
CA GLY A 174 -16.99 22.30 -31.40
C GLY A 174 -15.83 21.38 -31.71
#